data_AF-A0A419JZH6-F1
#
_entry.id   AF-A0A419JZH6-F1
#
_cell.length_a   1.000
_cell.length_b   1.000
_cell.length_c   1.000
_cell.angle_alpha   90.00
_cell.angle_beta   90.00
_cell.angle_gamma   90.00
#
_symmetry.space_group_name_H-M   'P 1'
#
loop_
_entity.id
_entity.type
_entity.pdbx_description
1 polymer ?
#
loop_
_entity_poly.entity_id
_entity_poly.type
_entity_poly.pdbx_seq_one_letter_code
_entity_poly.pdbx_strand_id
1 'polypeptide(L)'
;MAIEERLIVRLFKYFIHGLLFSLVFVTLSMSGLSVFFYTGITIIAGLIFYGFINSLITSRLWKIPMKSDYWSFFEHGFILIWPLAGINLFLALIFYPILNIWTTILMFFLQCFPRGFVCKLIAQRYEEDNNIDISKIPKYD
;
A
#
# COMPACT_ATOMS: atom_id res chain seq x y z
N MET A 1 8.12 -5.70 27.58
CA MET A 1 8.12 -7.01 26.88
C MET A 1 6.87 -7.23 26.01
N ALA A 2 5.66 -7.41 26.53
CA ALA A 2 4.47 -7.68 25.69
C ALA A 2 4.07 -6.55 24.71
N ILE A 3 4.40 -5.29 25.02
CA ILE A 3 4.14 -4.13 24.15
C ILE A 3 5.13 -4.09 22.98
N GLU A 4 6.41 -4.34 23.25
CA GLU A 4 7.48 -4.34 22.24
C GLU A 4 7.27 -5.46 21.22
N GLU A 5 6.90 -6.64 21.68
CA GLU A 5 6.59 -7.77 20.81
C GLU A 5 5.42 -7.46 19.86
N ARG A 6 4.35 -6.83 20.38
CA ARG A 6 3.23 -6.37 19.55
C ARG A 6 3.63 -5.30 18.54
N LEU A 7 4.56 -4.41 18.91
CA LEU A 7 5.06 -3.35 18.03
C LEU A 7 5.91 -3.92 16.91
N ILE A 8 6.84 -4.84 17.22
CA ILE A 8 7.70 -5.51 16.24
C ILE A 8 6.85 -6.28 15.23
N VAL A 9 5.86 -7.04 15.69
CA VAL A 9 4.94 -7.78 14.81
C VAL A 9 4.17 -6.83 13.88
N ARG A 10 3.71 -5.68 14.39
CA ARG A 10 3.04 -4.66 13.55
C ARG A 10 3.99 -4.06 12.53
N LEU A 11 5.21 -3.71 12.95
CA LEU A 11 6.24 -3.14 12.07
C LEU A 11 6.58 -4.11 10.92
N PHE A 12 6.73 -5.39 11.26
CA PHE A 12 6.96 -6.46 10.30
C PHE A 12 5.79 -6.62 9.32
N LYS A 13 4.54 -6.54 9.80
CA LYS A 13 3.37 -6.54 8.91
C LYS A 13 3.36 -5.34 7.96
N TYR A 14 3.74 -4.15 8.41
CA TYR A 14 3.89 -2.99 7.53
C TYR A 14 4.95 -3.24 6.45
N PHE A 15 6.12 -3.75 6.85
CA PHE A 15 7.17 -4.12 5.92
C PHE A 15 6.69 -5.13 4.87
N ILE A 16 6.04 -6.22 5.29
CA ILE A 16 5.51 -7.25 4.38
C ILE A 16 4.45 -6.69 3.44
N HIS A 17 3.57 -5.81 3.91
CA HIS A 17 2.60 -5.14 3.07
C HIS A 17 3.29 -4.35 1.95
N GLY A 18 4.22 -3.47 2.32
CA GLY A 18 4.95 -2.65 1.36
C GLY A 18 5.82 -3.48 0.41
N LEU A 19 6.39 -4.58 0.89
CA LEU A 19 7.18 -5.51 0.08
C LEU A 19 6.30 -6.20 -0.98
N LEU A 20 5.16 -6.77 -0.58
CA LEU A 20 4.22 -7.41 -1.51
C LEU A 20 3.75 -6.42 -2.58
N PHE A 21 3.38 -5.21 -2.17
CA PHE A 21 2.94 -4.16 -3.10
C PHE A 21 4.07 -3.74 -4.05
N SER A 22 5.29 -3.62 -3.55
CA SER A 22 6.46 -3.24 -4.36
C SER A 22 6.87 -4.36 -5.34
N LEU A 23 6.77 -5.63 -4.94
CA LEU A 23 7.06 -6.77 -5.81
C LEU A 23 6.08 -6.83 -6.99
N VAL A 24 4.78 -6.63 -6.75
CA VAL A 24 3.78 -6.55 -7.82
C VAL A 24 4.18 -5.47 -8.84
N PHE A 25 4.60 -4.30 -8.36
CA PHE A 25 5.02 -3.20 -9.23
C PHE A 25 6.31 -3.50 -10.02
N VAL A 26 7.30 -4.15 -9.39
CA VAL A 26 8.51 -4.59 -10.08
C VAL A 26 8.17 -5.60 -11.18
N THR A 27 7.32 -6.59 -10.90
CA THR A 27 6.88 -7.57 -11.91
C THR A 27 6.14 -6.91 -13.08
N LEU A 28 5.26 -5.94 -12.79
CA LEU A 28 4.57 -5.15 -13.82
C LEU A 28 5.52 -4.29 -14.65
N SER A 29 6.56 -3.75 -14.02
CA SER A 29 7.58 -2.97 -14.70
C SER A 29 8.43 -3.84 -15.62
N MET A 30 8.88 -5.01 -15.13
CA MET A 30 9.69 -5.96 -15.90
C MET A 30 8.92 -6.61 -17.06
N SER A 31 7.62 -6.82 -16.91
CA SER A 31 6.76 -7.35 -17.99
C SER A 31 6.40 -6.31 -19.06
N GLY A 32 6.75 -5.04 -18.87
CA GLY A 32 6.34 -3.95 -19.74
C GLY A 32 4.86 -3.56 -19.60
N LEU A 33 4.08 -4.31 -18.80
CA LEU A 33 2.66 -4.04 -18.58
C LEU A 33 2.40 -2.71 -17.87
N SER A 34 3.39 -2.23 -17.10
CA SER A 34 3.33 -0.92 -16.45
C SER A 34 3.10 0.23 -17.44
N VAL A 35 3.59 0.14 -18.68
CA VAL A 35 3.44 1.19 -19.71
C VAL A 35 1.98 1.43 -20.05
N PHE A 36 1.17 0.36 -20.08
CA PHE A 36 -0.26 0.49 -20.31
C PHE A 36 -0.90 1.33 -19.21
N PHE A 37 -0.47 1.26 -17.95
CA PHE A 37 -1.08 2.08 -16.90
C PHE A 37 -0.80 3.59 -16.99
N TYR A 38 0.01 4.04 -17.95
CA TYR A 38 0.33 5.46 -18.16
C TYR A 38 -0.29 6.08 -19.43
N THR A 39 -1.07 5.32 -20.22
CA THR A 39 -1.57 5.79 -21.53
C THR A 39 -3.11 5.94 -21.59
N GLY A 40 -3.65 7.14 -21.38
CA GLY A 40 -5.07 7.43 -21.68
C GLY A 40 -6.07 6.54 -20.93
N ILE A 41 -6.88 5.77 -21.65
CA ILE A 41 -7.96 4.91 -21.09
C ILE A 41 -7.44 3.89 -20.07
N THR A 42 -6.22 3.40 -20.24
CA THR A 42 -5.63 2.39 -19.36
C THR A 42 -5.13 2.95 -18.03
N ILE A 43 -5.13 4.28 -17.83
CA ILE A 43 -4.91 4.91 -16.52
C ILE A 43 -6.01 4.49 -15.54
N ILE A 44 -7.27 4.47 -15.98
CA ILE A 44 -8.41 4.07 -15.14
C ILE A 44 -8.25 2.61 -14.72
N ALA A 45 -7.89 1.73 -15.66
CA ALA A 45 -7.62 0.32 -15.38
C ALA A 45 -6.44 0.15 -14.39
N GLY A 46 -5.41 1.00 -14.50
CA GLY A 46 -4.30 1.04 -13.56
C GLY A 46 -4.75 1.44 -12.15
N LEU A 47 -5.56 2.48 -12.02
CA LEU A 47 -6.12 2.90 -10.73
C LEU A 47 -6.96 1.80 -10.08
N ILE A 48 -7.87 1.17 -10.84
CA ILE A 48 -8.66 0.04 -10.35
C ILE A 48 -7.74 -1.10 -9.92
N PHE A 49 -6.71 -1.42 -10.71
CA PHE A 49 -5.74 -2.45 -10.38
C PHE A 49 -4.97 -2.13 -9.09
N TYR A 50 -4.51 -0.90 -8.90
CA TYR A 50 -3.83 -0.46 -7.67
C TYR A 50 -4.73 -0.61 -6.45
N GLY A 51 -5.99 -0.18 -6.56
CA GLY A 51 -6.98 -0.34 -5.50
C GLY A 51 -7.26 -1.80 -5.18
N PHE A 52 -7.46 -2.63 -6.21
CA PHE A 52 -7.70 -4.07 -6.06
C PHE A 52 -6.54 -4.79 -5.38
N ILE A 53 -5.30 -4.56 -5.84
CA ILE A 53 -4.11 -5.19 -5.24
C ILE A 53 -3.95 -4.77 -3.78
N ASN A 54 -4.10 -3.48 -3.47
CA ASN A 54 -4.02 -3.01 -2.09
C ASN A 54 -5.13 -3.62 -1.21
N SER A 55 -6.35 -3.73 -1.74
CA SER A 55 -7.47 -4.38 -1.06
C SER A 55 -7.21 -5.87 -0.78
N LEU A 56 -6.69 -6.60 -1.77
CA LEU A 56 -6.34 -8.01 -1.65
C LEU A 56 -5.23 -8.25 -0.62
N ILE A 57 -4.15 -7.46 -0.67
CA ILE A 57 -3.07 -7.58 0.31
C ILE A 57 -3.60 -7.22 1.70
N THR A 58 -4.42 -6.19 1.81
CA THR A 58 -4.94 -5.74 3.10
C THR A 58 -5.88 -6.75 3.75
N SER A 59 -6.83 -7.29 2.98
CA SER A 59 -7.76 -8.32 3.46
C SER A 59 -7.03 -9.59 3.90
N ARG A 60 -5.97 -10.01 3.19
CA ARG A 60 -5.18 -11.19 3.58
C ARG A 60 -4.27 -10.95 4.78
N LEU A 61 -3.56 -9.83 4.82
CA LEU A 61 -2.51 -9.57 5.80
C LEU A 61 -3.05 -8.96 7.10
N TRP A 62 -4.04 -8.08 6.99
CA TRP A 62 -4.63 -7.34 8.10
C TRP A 62 -6.02 -7.85 8.50
N LYS A 63 -6.62 -8.75 7.71
CA LYS A 63 -7.97 -9.29 7.95
C LYS A 63 -9.06 -8.22 8.00
N ILE A 64 -8.87 -7.16 7.22
CA ILE A 64 -9.84 -6.06 7.08
C ILE A 64 -10.78 -6.41 5.91
N PRO A 65 -12.11 -6.48 6.12
CA PRO A 65 -13.07 -6.68 5.05
C PRO A 65 -13.11 -5.41 4.19
N MET A 66 -13.09 -5.57 2.87
CA MET A 66 -12.91 -4.45 1.96
C MET A 66 -14.04 -4.38 0.96
N LYS A 67 -14.51 -3.16 0.68
CA LYS A 67 -15.52 -2.93 -0.36
C LYS A 67 -15.02 -3.50 -1.69
N SER A 68 -15.86 -4.30 -2.33
CA SER A 68 -15.52 -5.06 -3.53
C SER A 68 -16.06 -4.49 -4.83
N ASP A 69 -16.69 -3.30 -4.79
CA ASP A 69 -17.23 -2.62 -5.97
C ASP A 69 -16.14 -1.95 -6.81
N TYR A 70 -16.30 -1.97 -8.14
CA TYR A 70 -15.35 -1.36 -9.09
C TYR A 70 -15.07 0.13 -8.81
N TRP A 71 -16.10 0.88 -8.42
CA TRP A 71 -15.96 2.30 -8.06
C TRP A 71 -15.13 2.49 -6.79
N SER A 72 -15.31 1.62 -5.79
CA SER A 72 -14.50 1.64 -4.57
C SER A 72 -13.03 1.36 -4.87
N PHE A 73 -12.73 0.41 -5.77
CA PHE A 73 -11.35 0.15 -6.18
C PHE A 73 -10.73 1.31 -6.95
N PHE A 74 -11.51 1.96 -7.83
CA PHE A 74 -11.04 3.15 -8.54
C PHE A 74 -10.67 4.27 -7.57
N GLU A 75 -11.57 4.65 -6.67
CA GLU A 75 -11.33 5.71 -5.68
C GLU A 75 -10.16 5.37 -4.77
N HIS A 76 -10.11 4.14 -4.27
CA HIS A 76 -9.03 3.65 -3.42
C HIS A 76 -7.68 3.74 -4.12
N GLY A 77 -7.59 3.30 -5.37
CA GLY A 77 -6.38 3.42 -6.18
C GLY A 77 -5.99 4.87 -6.49
N PHE A 78 -6.98 5.72 -6.78
CA PHE A 78 -6.77 7.15 -7.03
C PHE A 78 -6.22 7.86 -5.80
N ILE A 79 -6.73 7.58 -4.59
CA ILE A 79 -6.20 8.16 -3.35
C ILE A 79 -4.81 7.59 -3.03
N LEU A 80 -4.60 6.29 -3.29
CA LEU A 80 -3.36 5.59 -2.99
C LEU A 80 -2.16 6.10 -3.80
N ILE A 81 -2.37 6.53 -5.05
CA ILE A 81 -1.26 6.90 -5.94
C ILE A 81 -0.48 8.11 -5.43
N TRP A 82 -1.15 9.11 -4.85
CA TRP A 82 -0.54 10.36 -4.40
C TRP A 82 0.49 10.19 -3.27
N PRO A 83 0.16 9.56 -2.14
CA PRO A 83 1.14 9.36 -1.07
C PRO A 83 2.24 8.37 -1.46
N LEU A 84 1.95 7.39 -2.33
CA LEU A 84 2.99 6.52 -2.86
C LEU A 84 3.98 7.29 -3.76
N ALA A 85 3.47 8.16 -4.63
CA ALA A 85 4.31 9.05 -5.43
C ALA A 85 5.11 10.00 -4.54
N GLY A 86 4.51 10.53 -3.47
CA GLY A 86 5.19 11.35 -2.47
C GLY A 86 6.34 10.62 -1.78
N ILE A 87 6.15 9.37 -1.35
CA ILE A 87 7.21 8.53 -0.76
C ILE A 87 8.35 8.33 -1.77
N ASN A 88 8.02 8.02 -3.02
CA ASN A 88 9.02 7.81 -4.07
C ASN A 88 9.84 9.07 -4.33
N LEU A 89 9.16 10.21 -4.48
CA LEU A 89 9.80 11.48 -4.76
C LEU A 89 10.68 11.92 -3.59
N PHE A 90 10.18 11.81 -2.36
CA PHE A 90 10.93 12.17 -1.16
C PHE A 90 12.22 11.35 -1.03
N LEU A 91 12.13 10.03 -1.19
CA LEU A 91 13.30 9.16 -1.13
C LEU A 91 14.24 9.39 -2.32
N ALA A 92 13.71 9.59 -3.52
CA ALA A 92 14.52 9.94 -4.68
C ALA A 92 15.33 11.21 -4.41
N LEU A 93 14.73 12.27 -3.88
CA LEU A 93 15.44 13.52 -3.57
C LEU A 93 16.57 13.35 -2.55
N ILE A 94 16.37 12.52 -1.53
CA ILE A 94 17.39 12.27 -0.49
C ILE A 94 18.57 11.49 -1.06
N PHE A 95 18.32 10.47 -1.89
CA PHE A 95 19.32 9.50 -2.31
C PHE A 95 19.85 9.73 -3.74
N TYR A 96 19.26 10.64 -4.51
CA TYR A 96 19.71 11.02 -5.85
C TYR A 96 21.22 11.32 -5.93
N PRO A 97 21.85 12.01 -4.96
CA PRO A 97 23.29 12.31 -5.01
C PRO A 97 24.20 11.07 -4.86
N ILE A 98 23.67 9.94 -4.39
CA ILE A 98 24.44 8.76 -3.97
C ILE A 98 24.03 7.53 -4.79
N LEU A 99 23.45 7.73 -5.97
CA LEU A 99 22.79 6.68 -6.75
C LEU A 99 23.79 5.57 -7.16
N ASN A 100 23.72 4.43 -6.49
CA ASN A 100 24.41 3.20 -6.85
C ASN A 100 23.51 1.98 -6.60
N ILE A 101 23.97 0.79 -6.96
CA ILE A 101 23.18 -0.44 -6.84
C ILE A 101 22.80 -0.73 -5.38
N TRP A 102 23.72 -0.48 -4.44
CA TRP A 102 23.50 -0.74 -3.01
C TRP A 102 22.50 0.24 -2.41
N THR A 103 22.58 1.53 -2.75
CA THR A 103 21.60 2.52 -2.30
C THR A 103 20.23 2.23 -2.90
N THR A 104 20.15 1.77 -4.15
CA THR A 104 18.88 1.37 -4.78
C THR A 104 18.23 0.21 -4.04
N ILE A 105 19.00 -0.83 -3.72
CA ILE A 105 18.52 -1.97 -2.93
C ILE A 105 18.08 -1.51 -1.54
N LEU A 106 18.90 -0.70 -0.87
CA LEU A 106 18.58 -0.18 0.46
C LEU A 106 17.30 0.65 0.45
N MET A 107 17.15 1.57 -0.50
CA MET A 107 15.93 2.36 -0.69
C MET A 107 14.71 1.48 -0.93
N PHE A 108 14.86 0.41 -1.71
CA PHE A 108 13.79 -0.55 -1.95
C PHE A 108 13.28 -1.20 -0.67
N PHE A 109 14.17 -1.54 0.27
CA PHE A 109 13.78 -2.09 1.56
C PHE A 109 13.24 -1.01 2.51
N LEU A 110 13.89 0.15 2.60
CA LEU A 110 13.48 1.24 3.49
C LEU A 110 12.10 1.78 3.15
N GLN A 111 11.77 1.92 1.86
CA GLN A 111 10.47 2.39 1.42
C GLN A 111 9.32 1.42 1.72
N CYS A 112 9.60 0.13 1.97
CA CYS A 112 8.54 -0.85 2.25
C CYS A 112 7.77 -0.49 3.52
N PHE A 113 8.42 0.11 4.52
CA PHE A 113 7.77 0.55 5.75
C PHE A 113 6.73 1.65 5.53
N PRO A 114 7.09 2.85 5.02
CA PRO A 114 6.11 3.92 4.80
C PRO A 114 5.06 3.54 3.76
N ARG A 115 5.42 2.76 2.72
CA ARG A 115 4.43 2.26 1.76
C ARG A 115 3.41 1.37 2.43
N GLY A 116 3.83 0.35 3.17
CA GLY A 116 2.91 -0.55 3.86
C GLY A 116 2.03 0.16 4.89
N PHE A 117 2.57 1.18 5.56
CA PHE A 117 1.81 2.04 6.47
C PHE A 117 0.71 2.82 5.73
N VAL A 118 1.07 3.53 4.66
CA VAL A 118 0.11 4.30 3.84
C VAL A 118 -0.94 3.38 3.23
N CYS A 119 -0.52 2.25 2.65
CA CYS A 119 -1.41 1.26 2.06
C CYS A 119 -2.50 0.82 3.04
N LYS A 120 -2.10 0.48 4.29
CA LYS A 120 -3.04 0.11 5.36
C LYS A 120 -3.91 1.29 5.79
N LEU A 121 -3.35 2.48 5.97
CA LEU A 121 -4.08 3.65 6.45
C LEU A 121 -5.23 4.03 5.50
N ILE A 122 -4.96 4.02 4.20
CA ILE A 122 -5.97 4.30 3.17
C ILE A 122 -6.97 3.16 3.14
N ALA A 123 -6.50 1.93 3.20
CA ALA A 123 -7.34 0.74 3.24
C ALA A 123 -8.40 0.77 4.35
N GLN A 124 -8.04 1.24 5.55
CA GLN A 124 -8.97 1.37 6.67
C GLN A 124 -10.14 2.34 6.40
N ARG A 125 -9.99 3.28 5.46
CA ARG A 125 -11.09 4.17 5.06
C ARG A 125 -12.11 3.50 4.16
N TYR A 126 -11.74 2.38 3.55
CA TYR A 126 -12.55 1.61 2.61
C TYR A 126 -12.94 0.24 3.18
N GLU A 127 -12.80 0.09 4.50
CA GLU A 127 -13.35 -1.05 5.22
C GLU A 127 -14.85 -1.15 4.92
N GLU A 128 -15.32 -2.36 4.61
CA GLU A 128 -16.75 -2.61 4.49
C GLU A 128 -17.37 -2.31 5.85
N ASP A 129 -18.25 -1.31 5.90
CA ASP A 129 -19.17 -1.09 7.03
C ASP A 129 -20.08 -2.31 7.13
N ASN A 130 -19.58 -3.39 7.70
CA ASN A 130 -20.39 -4.48 8.20
C ASN A 130 -21.11 -3.96 9.44
N ASN A 131 -22.15 -3.13 9.27
CA ASN A 131 -23.12 -2.71 10.28
C ASN A 131 -22.53 -2.80 11.71
N ILE A 132 -21.54 -1.96 12.00
CA ILE A 132 -20.90 -1.99 13.31
C ILE A 132 -21.93 -1.42 14.28
N ASP A 133 -22.57 -2.33 15.01
CA ASP A 133 -23.23 -2.01 16.26
C ASP A 133 -22.18 -1.35 17.18
N ILE A 134 -22.32 -0.04 17.30
CA ILE A 134 -21.44 0.88 18.03
C ILE A 134 -21.32 0.47 19.51
N SER A 135 -22.20 -0.43 19.99
CA SER A 135 -22.15 -1.04 21.32
C SER A 135 -20.96 -1.99 21.56
N LYS A 136 -20.29 -2.48 20.49
CA LYS A 136 -19.19 -3.46 20.60
C LYS A 136 -17.78 -2.88 20.46
N ILE A 137 -17.65 -1.56 20.34
CA ILE A 137 -16.34 -0.92 20.38
C ILE A 137 -15.88 -0.95 21.85
N PRO A 138 -14.79 -1.67 22.21
CA PRO A 138 -14.26 -1.59 23.56
C PRO A 138 -13.83 -0.15 23.80
N LYS A 139 -14.52 0.53 24.72
CA LYS A 139 -14.06 1.80 25.28
C LYS A 139 -12.74 1.50 25.99
N TYR A 140 -11.66 2.09 25.47
CA TYR A 140 -10.43 2.19 26.23
C TYR A 140 -10.61 3.33 27.22
N ASP A 141 -10.89 2.97 28.47
CA ASP A 141 -10.61 3.82 29.64
C ASP A 141 -9.11 3.81 29.95
#